data_AF-A0A4U6U629-F1
#
_entry.id   AF-A0A4U6U629-F1
#
_cell.length_a   1.000
_cell.length_b   1.000
_cell.length_c   1.000
_cell.angle_alpha   90.00
_cell.angle_beta   90.00
_cell.angle_gamma   90.00
#
_symmetry.space_group_name_H-M   'P 1'
#
loop_
_entity.id
_entity.type
_entity.pdbx_description
1 polymer ?
#
loop_
_entity_poly.entity_id
_entity_poly.type
_entity_poly.pdbx_seq_one_letter_code
_entity_poly.pdbx_strand_id
1 'polypeptide(L)'
;MSVVSPAPYYSSYPSVTNFLNSGLYRWDGDANTTFAGDTCIELVCSPNNPDGGIRKAVTKSKSGKTIHDFAYYWPQYTPITEAADHDIMLFTVSKCTGHAGTRLGWALVKDMEVAQKMTKFIELNTIGVSKDSQLRAAKILKVVCDGYELSPTSKVNLLFHFAQRKMAERWSRLRAVVATSGIFSLPDKLSSYCMFAKEVVSANPPFAWLRCHKDGVEDFESFLRERKIITRGGSKFGVDQRVVRISMLDTDEAFNVFIGRITSLK
;
A
#
# COMPACT_ATOMS: atom_id res chain seq x y z
N MET A 1 -8.04 -5.76 23.64
CA MET A 1 -7.84 -6.63 22.45
C MET A 1 -6.54 -6.27 21.75
N SER A 2 -5.73 -7.25 21.36
CA SER A 2 -4.47 -6.99 20.64
C SER A 2 -4.72 -6.67 19.17
N VAL A 3 -4.01 -5.68 18.63
CA VAL A 3 -4.00 -5.34 17.21
C VAL A 3 -2.60 -5.59 16.67
N VAL A 4 -2.50 -6.42 15.63
CA VAL A 4 -1.22 -6.90 15.08
C VAL A 4 -1.19 -6.78 13.56
N SER A 5 0.00 -6.77 12.98
CA SER A 5 0.19 -6.89 11.53
C SER A 5 1.53 -7.55 11.25
N PRO A 6 1.65 -8.45 10.26
CA PRO A 6 2.93 -9.07 9.96
C PRO A 6 3.98 -8.03 9.53
N ALA A 7 5.18 -8.08 10.09
CA ALA A 7 6.27 -7.20 9.66
C ALA A 7 6.85 -7.62 8.29
N PRO A 8 7.33 -6.68 7.44
CA PRO A 8 7.15 -5.25 7.58
C PRO A 8 5.68 -4.84 7.35
N TYR A 9 5.14 -3.97 8.20
CA TYR A 9 3.75 -3.51 8.15
C TYR A 9 3.66 -2.00 7.89
N TYR A 10 2.50 -1.50 7.48
CA TYR A 10 2.32 -0.07 7.26
C TYR A 10 2.59 0.72 8.55
N SER A 11 3.63 1.55 8.51
CA SER A 11 4.11 2.32 9.67
C SER A 11 3.10 3.23 10.37
N SER A 12 1.93 3.50 9.78
CA SER A 12 0.89 4.27 10.48
C SER A 12 -0.03 3.39 11.34
N TYR A 13 -0.06 2.06 11.17
CA TYR A 13 -0.90 1.20 12.01
C TYR A 13 -0.59 1.33 13.50
N PRO A 14 0.68 1.23 13.96
CA PRO A 14 0.98 1.42 15.38
C PRO A 14 0.55 2.80 15.89
N SER A 15 0.83 3.85 15.10
CA SER A 15 0.51 5.23 15.48
C SER A 15 -1.00 5.45 15.62
N VAL A 16 -1.79 4.98 14.65
CA VAL A 16 -3.26 5.15 14.66
C VAL A 16 -3.90 4.31 15.77
N THR A 17 -3.42 3.09 15.98
CA THR A 17 -3.90 2.24 17.07
C THR A 17 -3.60 2.84 18.44
N ASN A 18 -2.42 3.44 18.64
CA ASN A 18 -2.07 3.98 19.96
C ASN A 18 -2.53 5.43 20.18
N PHE A 19 -2.88 6.18 19.13
CA PHE A 19 -3.15 7.62 19.22
C PHE A 19 -4.19 8.02 20.29
N LEU A 20 -5.26 7.24 20.44
CA LEU A 20 -6.33 7.53 21.39
C LEU A 20 -6.10 6.97 22.80
N ASN A 21 -5.02 6.20 23.03
CA ASN A 21 -4.77 5.48 24.29
C ASN A 21 -6.02 4.73 24.79
N SER A 22 -6.74 4.06 23.89
CA SER A 22 -7.98 3.36 24.20
C SER A 22 -7.77 2.19 25.15
N GLY A 23 -8.66 2.01 26.13
CA GLY A 23 -8.68 0.80 26.97
C GLY A 23 -9.20 -0.45 26.25
N LEU A 24 -9.79 -0.31 25.06
CA LEU A 24 -10.42 -1.41 24.31
C LEU A 24 -9.41 -2.22 23.49
N TYR A 25 -8.36 -1.55 23.01
CA TYR A 25 -7.39 -2.15 22.09
C TYR A 25 -6.01 -1.54 22.26
N ARG A 26 -4.98 -2.30 21.89
CA ARG A 26 -3.57 -1.86 21.93
C ARG A 26 -2.81 -2.44 20.74
N TRP A 27 -1.80 -1.73 20.27
CA TRP A 27 -0.84 -2.27 19.31
C TRP A 27 0.02 -3.35 19.98
N ASP A 28 0.10 -4.53 19.38
CA ASP A 28 0.81 -5.70 19.93
C ASP A 28 1.89 -6.25 18.97
N GLY A 29 2.26 -5.47 17.95
CA GLY A 29 3.44 -5.72 17.13
C GLY A 29 3.24 -6.67 15.95
N ASP A 30 4.32 -7.40 15.65
CA ASP A 30 4.44 -8.32 14.52
C ASP A 30 3.64 -9.61 14.76
N ALA A 31 2.66 -9.84 13.89
CA ALA A 31 1.82 -11.03 13.92
C ALA A 31 2.61 -12.34 13.74
N ASN A 32 3.79 -12.32 13.11
CA ASN A 32 4.60 -13.51 12.89
C ASN A 32 5.46 -13.93 14.09
N THR A 33 5.95 -12.95 14.87
CA THR A 33 7.04 -13.20 15.83
C THR A 33 6.73 -12.77 17.25
N THR A 34 5.95 -11.69 17.45
CA THR A 34 5.72 -11.14 18.79
C THR A 34 4.39 -11.55 19.39
N PHE A 35 3.41 -11.92 18.55
CA PHE A 35 2.09 -12.27 19.03
C PHE A 35 1.99 -13.75 19.46
N ALA A 36 1.78 -13.97 20.77
CA ALA A 36 1.57 -15.28 21.37
C ALA A 36 0.15 -15.46 21.95
N GLY A 37 -0.76 -14.55 21.65
CA GLY A 37 -2.12 -14.55 22.21
C GLY A 37 -3.13 -15.34 21.38
N ASP A 38 -4.31 -15.56 21.96
CA ASP A 38 -5.37 -16.35 21.33
C ASP A 38 -6.44 -15.50 20.64
N THR A 39 -6.51 -14.18 20.87
CA THR A 39 -7.52 -13.30 20.26
C THR A 39 -6.92 -11.95 19.87
N CYS A 40 -7.01 -11.61 18.58
CA CYS A 40 -6.50 -10.34 18.04
C CYS A 40 -7.33 -9.82 16.87
N ILE A 41 -7.10 -8.56 16.52
CA ILE A 41 -7.42 -8.00 15.21
C ILE A 41 -6.12 -7.99 14.40
N GLU A 42 -6.07 -8.76 13.33
CA GLU A 42 -4.96 -8.75 12.38
C GLU A 42 -5.24 -7.79 11.23
N LEU A 43 -4.34 -6.82 11.03
CA LEU A 43 -4.37 -5.91 9.88
C LEU A 43 -3.57 -6.53 8.73
N VAL A 44 -4.26 -6.88 7.65
CA VAL A 44 -3.68 -7.53 6.47
C VAL A 44 -3.65 -6.52 5.32
N CYS A 45 -2.50 -5.91 5.06
CA CYS A 45 -2.31 -5.04 3.90
C CYS A 45 -1.86 -5.85 2.68
N SER A 46 -2.62 -5.83 1.59
CA SER A 46 -2.33 -6.60 0.38
C SER A 46 -2.77 -5.84 -0.87
N PRO A 47 -1.89 -5.55 -1.85
CA PRO A 47 -0.44 -5.58 -1.77
C PRO A 47 0.05 -4.76 -0.59
N ASN A 48 1.09 -5.25 0.08
CA ASN A 48 1.53 -4.71 1.34
C ASN A 48 2.27 -3.38 1.19
N ASN A 49 2.22 -2.58 2.24
CA ASN A 49 3.07 -1.41 2.44
C ASN A 49 4.06 -1.73 3.57
N PRO A 50 5.37 -1.84 3.26
CA PRO A 50 6.05 -1.13 2.19
C PRO A 50 6.47 -1.96 0.97
N ASP A 51 6.48 -3.29 1.07
CA ASP A 51 7.20 -4.18 0.16
C ASP A 51 6.42 -4.59 -1.12
N GLY A 52 5.13 -4.28 -1.19
CA GLY A 52 4.26 -4.65 -2.31
C GLY A 52 3.90 -6.13 -2.38
N GLY A 53 4.24 -6.93 -1.36
CA GLY A 53 3.93 -8.35 -1.33
C GLY A 53 2.44 -8.63 -1.20
N ILE A 54 1.94 -9.68 -1.87
CA ILE A 54 0.58 -10.17 -1.65
C ILE A 54 0.53 -10.90 -0.31
N ARG A 55 -0.40 -10.51 0.56
CA ARG A 55 -0.52 -11.06 1.92
C ARG A 55 -1.86 -11.71 2.18
N LYS A 56 -1.81 -12.70 3.08
CA LYS A 56 -2.94 -13.35 3.72
C LYS A 56 -2.77 -13.21 5.23
N ALA A 57 -3.84 -13.46 5.97
CA ALA A 57 -3.78 -13.52 7.42
C ALA A 57 -2.82 -14.63 7.86
N VAL A 58 -2.00 -14.36 8.88
CA VAL A 58 -1.01 -15.32 9.43
C VAL A 58 -1.43 -15.85 10.79
N THR A 59 -2.31 -15.14 11.51
CA THR A 59 -2.78 -15.58 12.82
C THR A 59 -3.79 -16.73 12.66
N LYS A 60 -3.57 -17.83 13.39
CA LYS A 60 -4.41 -19.05 13.34
C LYS A 60 -5.58 -19.02 14.31
N SER A 61 -5.91 -17.86 14.87
CA SER A 61 -6.92 -17.78 15.93
C SER A 61 -8.32 -18.00 15.38
N LYS A 62 -9.05 -18.95 15.98
CA LYS A 62 -10.49 -19.16 15.71
C LYS A 62 -11.37 -18.00 16.17
N SER A 63 -10.86 -17.15 17.08
CA SER A 63 -11.57 -15.98 17.62
C SER A 63 -11.01 -14.64 17.10
N GLY A 64 -9.94 -14.70 16.31
CA GLY A 64 -9.32 -13.55 15.68
C GLY A 64 -10.21 -12.94 14.60
N LYS A 65 -10.07 -11.63 14.40
CA LYS A 65 -10.72 -10.90 13.32
C LYS A 65 -9.66 -10.35 12.38
N THR A 66 -9.95 -10.30 11.10
CA THR A 66 -9.04 -9.72 10.10
C THR A 66 -9.66 -8.46 9.51
N ILE A 67 -8.81 -7.46 9.25
CA ILE A 67 -9.16 -6.28 8.47
C ILE A 67 -8.21 -6.26 7.28
N HIS A 68 -8.77 -6.42 6.07
CA HIS A 68 -7.99 -6.41 4.84
C HIS A 68 -7.91 -5.01 4.27
N ASP A 69 -6.71 -4.43 4.26
CA ASP A 69 -6.42 -3.14 3.64
C ASP A 69 -5.97 -3.35 2.18
N PHE A 70 -6.91 -3.11 1.27
CA PHE A 70 -6.76 -3.26 -0.18
C PHE A 70 -6.54 -1.90 -0.87
N ALA A 71 -5.97 -0.91 -0.17
CA ALA A 71 -5.68 0.40 -0.76
C ALA A 71 -4.89 0.32 -2.08
N TYR A 72 -4.04 -0.71 -2.24
CA TYR A 72 -3.18 -0.91 -3.42
C TYR A 72 -3.62 -2.06 -4.33
N TYR A 73 -4.77 -2.70 -4.09
CA TYR A 73 -5.26 -3.83 -4.90
C TYR A 73 -5.96 -3.33 -6.18
N TRP A 74 -5.17 -2.70 -7.04
CA TRP A 74 -5.62 -2.13 -8.31
C TRP A 74 -4.66 -2.52 -9.45
N PRO A 75 -5.14 -2.63 -10.71
CA PRO A 75 -4.35 -3.20 -11.81
C PRO A 75 -3.03 -2.49 -12.12
N GLN A 76 -2.89 -1.21 -11.74
CA GLN A 76 -1.66 -0.45 -11.91
C GLN A 76 -0.52 -0.86 -10.98
N TYR A 77 -0.81 -1.56 -9.87
CA TYR A 77 0.18 -1.94 -8.87
C TYR A 77 0.43 -3.44 -8.82
N THR A 78 -0.59 -4.25 -9.06
CA THR A 78 -0.51 -5.70 -8.93
C THR A 78 -1.40 -6.39 -9.97
N PRO A 79 -1.05 -7.61 -10.43
CA PRO A 79 -2.01 -8.49 -11.09
C PRO A 79 -3.25 -8.69 -10.19
N ILE A 80 -4.45 -8.58 -10.78
CA ILE A 80 -5.70 -8.97 -10.13
C ILE A 80 -5.90 -10.45 -10.40
N THR A 81 -5.56 -11.31 -9.43
CA THR A 81 -5.61 -12.77 -9.60
C THR A 81 -6.98 -13.35 -9.27
N GLU A 82 -7.73 -12.69 -8.40
CA GLU A 82 -9.08 -13.09 -7.98
C GLU A 82 -9.86 -11.88 -7.45
N ALA A 83 -11.19 -12.01 -7.38
CA ALA A 83 -12.00 -11.07 -6.62
C ALA A 83 -11.78 -11.32 -5.13
N ALA A 84 -11.35 -10.30 -4.39
CA ALA A 84 -11.15 -10.42 -2.94
C ALA A 84 -12.48 -10.64 -2.23
N ASP A 85 -12.52 -11.59 -1.29
CA ASP A 85 -13.72 -11.94 -0.55
C ASP A 85 -13.42 -12.14 0.94
N HIS A 86 -13.34 -11.02 1.67
CA HIS A 86 -13.04 -11.00 3.11
C HIS A 86 -14.13 -10.26 3.90
N ASP A 87 -14.20 -10.52 5.20
CA ASP A 87 -15.24 -9.97 6.08
C ASP A 87 -15.21 -8.44 6.15
N ILE A 88 -14.02 -7.84 6.17
CA ILE A 88 -13.80 -6.40 6.19
C ILE A 88 -12.71 -6.07 5.18
N MET A 89 -13.08 -5.28 4.16
CA MET A 89 -12.18 -4.86 3.08
C MET A 89 -12.16 -3.34 2.95
N LEU A 90 -10.98 -2.74 3.05
CA LEU A 90 -10.79 -1.28 3.01
C LEU A 90 -10.18 -0.84 1.67
N PHE A 91 -10.71 0.25 1.13
CA PHE A 91 -10.25 0.84 -0.12
C PHE A 91 -10.20 2.36 -0.04
N THR A 92 -9.46 3.01 -0.94
CA THR A 92 -9.38 4.47 -1.00
C THR A 92 -9.25 5.01 -2.41
N VAL A 93 -9.92 6.15 -2.66
CA VAL A 93 -9.75 6.93 -3.89
C VAL A 93 -8.30 7.39 -4.05
N SER A 94 -7.60 7.65 -2.92
CA SER A 94 -6.25 8.20 -2.88
C SER A 94 -5.25 7.40 -3.71
N LYS A 95 -5.40 6.08 -3.73
CA LYS A 95 -4.48 5.13 -4.38
C LYS A 95 -5.11 4.47 -5.60
N CYS A 96 -6.44 4.49 -5.72
CA CYS A 96 -7.12 4.09 -6.95
C CYS A 96 -6.91 5.12 -8.07
N THR A 97 -7.21 6.40 -7.82
CA THR A 97 -7.26 7.44 -8.88
C THR A 97 -6.32 8.63 -8.63
N GLY A 98 -5.52 8.59 -7.56
CA GLY A 98 -4.58 9.66 -7.22
C GLY A 98 -5.18 10.87 -6.50
N HIS A 99 -6.50 10.90 -6.27
CA HIS A 99 -7.18 12.04 -5.63
C HIS A 99 -7.10 12.00 -4.10
N ALA A 100 -5.87 12.00 -3.56
CA ALA A 100 -5.62 11.90 -2.12
C ALA A 100 -6.25 13.03 -1.30
N GLY A 101 -6.34 14.24 -1.86
CA GLY A 101 -6.97 15.41 -1.23
C GLY A 101 -8.49 15.30 -1.04
N THR A 102 -9.17 14.38 -1.75
CA THR A 102 -10.61 14.14 -1.58
C THR A 102 -10.94 13.52 -0.21
N ARG A 103 -9.93 12.91 0.46
CA ARG A 103 -10.07 12.28 1.78
C ARG A 103 -11.23 11.26 1.84
N LEU A 104 -11.40 10.46 0.79
CA LEU A 104 -12.45 9.44 0.71
C LEU A 104 -11.88 8.02 0.63
N GLY A 105 -12.40 7.15 1.48
CA GLY A 105 -12.24 5.71 1.44
C GLY A 105 -13.56 5.04 1.78
N TRP A 106 -13.63 3.73 1.58
CA TRP A 106 -14.82 2.93 1.88
C TRP A 106 -14.41 1.58 2.45
N ALA A 107 -15.34 0.98 3.19
CA ALA A 107 -15.22 -0.38 3.70
C ALA A 107 -16.36 -1.23 3.12
N LEU A 108 -16.04 -2.42 2.63
CA LEU A 108 -17.02 -3.48 2.38
C LEU A 108 -17.01 -4.38 3.61
N VAL A 109 -18.17 -4.52 4.26
CA VAL A 109 -18.31 -5.20 5.55
C VAL A 109 -19.43 -6.22 5.47
N LYS A 110 -19.13 -7.50 5.69
CA LYS A 110 -20.13 -8.58 5.64
C LYS A 110 -21.02 -8.61 6.88
N ASP A 111 -20.43 -8.42 8.06
CA ASP A 111 -21.14 -8.45 9.34
C ASP A 111 -21.88 -7.12 9.58
N MET A 112 -23.22 -7.21 9.67
CA MET A 112 -24.09 -6.05 9.85
C MET A 112 -23.84 -5.33 11.18
N GLU A 113 -23.57 -6.04 12.28
CA GLU A 113 -23.32 -5.39 13.57
C GLU A 113 -22.00 -4.62 13.56
N VAL A 114 -20.98 -5.16 12.89
CA VAL A 114 -19.71 -4.45 12.68
C VAL A 114 -19.94 -3.20 11.83
N ALA A 115 -20.69 -3.30 10.73
CA ALA A 115 -21.01 -2.16 9.87
C ALA A 115 -21.76 -1.04 10.61
N GLN A 116 -22.71 -1.40 11.48
CA GLN A 116 -23.44 -0.46 12.32
C GLN A 116 -22.52 0.23 13.33
N LYS A 117 -21.62 -0.52 14.00
CA LYS A 117 -20.63 0.05 14.93
C LYS A 117 -19.67 1.01 14.22
N MET A 118 -19.20 0.67 13.01
CA MET A 118 -18.37 1.54 12.19
C MET A 118 -19.11 2.82 11.79
N THR A 119 -20.37 2.71 11.38
CA THR A 119 -21.23 3.87 11.06
C THR A 119 -21.39 4.77 12.27
N LYS A 120 -21.68 4.20 13.45
CA LYS A 120 -21.84 4.98 14.68
C LYS A 120 -20.54 5.67 15.09
N PHE A 121 -19.40 5.02 14.92
CA PHE A 121 -18.09 5.65 15.16
C PHE A 121 -17.88 6.88 14.27
N ILE A 122 -18.17 6.78 12.96
CA ILE A 122 -18.04 7.91 12.03
C ILE A 122 -19.02 9.04 12.37
N GLU A 123 -20.26 8.70 12.75
CA GLU A 123 -21.26 9.68 13.20
C GLU A 123 -20.74 10.48 14.41
N LEU A 124 -20.22 9.79 15.43
CA LEU A 124 -19.69 10.42 16.64
C LEU A 124 -18.39 11.19 16.40
N ASN A 125 -17.57 10.78 15.43
CA ASN A 125 -16.27 11.40 15.19
C ASN A 125 -16.36 12.64 14.29
N THR A 126 -17.16 12.59 13.22
CA THR A 126 -17.18 13.64 12.18
C THR A 126 -18.57 13.92 11.60
N ILE A 127 -19.64 13.31 12.14
CA ILE A 127 -21.02 13.45 11.62
C ILE A 127 -21.08 13.03 10.13
N GLY A 128 -20.31 12.00 9.77
CA GLY A 128 -20.21 11.53 8.39
C GLY A 128 -19.00 12.10 7.64
N VAL A 129 -19.11 12.11 6.32
CA VAL A 129 -18.04 12.51 5.38
C VAL A 129 -18.56 13.61 4.46
N SER A 130 -17.70 14.57 4.10
CA SER A 130 -18.03 15.69 3.21
C SER A 130 -18.83 15.26 1.97
N LYS A 131 -19.95 15.96 1.70
CA LYS A 131 -20.79 15.71 0.52
C LYS A 131 -20.10 16.11 -0.77
N ASP A 132 -19.25 17.13 -0.76
CA ASP A 132 -18.42 17.52 -1.90
C ASP A 132 -17.42 16.41 -2.24
N SER A 133 -16.79 15.82 -1.22
CA SER A 133 -15.87 14.68 -1.42
C SER A 133 -16.60 13.48 -2.02
N GLN A 134 -17.80 13.16 -1.53
CA GLN A 134 -18.64 12.07 -2.07
C GLN A 134 -19.02 12.34 -3.53
N LEU A 135 -19.54 13.54 -3.83
CA LEU A 135 -19.97 13.91 -5.19
C LEU A 135 -18.80 13.90 -6.18
N ARG A 136 -17.66 14.48 -5.80
CA ARG A 136 -16.46 14.52 -6.64
C ARG A 136 -15.93 13.12 -6.92
N ALA A 137 -15.82 12.28 -5.88
CA ALA A 137 -15.38 10.90 -6.06
C ALA A 137 -16.33 10.08 -6.93
N ALA A 138 -17.66 10.21 -6.73
CA ALA A 138 -18.66 9.52 -7.54
C ALA A 138 -18.54 9.88 -9.03
N LYS A 139 -18.34 11.17 -9.35
CA LYS A 139 -18.12 11.62 -10.74
C LYS A 139 -16.84 11.02 -11.34
N ILE A 140 -15.74 11.03 -10.61
CA ILE A 140 -14.46 10.46 -11.07
C ILE A 140 -14.59 8.96 -11.30
N LEU A 141 -15.15 8.23 -10.33
CA LEU A 141 -15.34 6.78 -10.43
C LEU A 141 -16.28 6.41 -11.58
N LYS A 142 -17.34 7.20 -11.80
CA LYS A 142 -18.23 7.04 -12.95
C LYS A 142 -17.46 7.13 -14.28
N VAL A 143 -16.63 8.15 -14.46
CA VAL A 143 -15.80 8.29 -15.68
C VAL A 143 -14.87 7.09 -15.86
N VAL A 144 -14.28 6.58 -14.77
CA VAL A 144 -13.44 5.38 -14.83
C VAL A 144 -14.25 4.15 -15.26
N CYS A 145 -15.40 3.89 -14.63
CA CYS A 145 -16.26 2.75 -14.97
C CYS A 145 -16.80 2.84 -16.39
N ASP A 146 -17.39 3.99 -16.77
CA ASP A 146 -17.92 4.23 -18.11
C ASP A 146 -16.84 4.00 -19.19
N GLY A 147 -15.59 4.39 -18.91
CA GLY A 147 -14.47 4.16 -19.82
C GLY A 147 -14.16 2.68 -20.09
N TYR A 148 -14.42 1.79 -19.11
CA TYR A 148 -14.21 0.35 -19.25
C TYR A 148 -15.45 -0.40 -19.75
N GLU A 149 -16.65 0.08 -19.43
CA GLU A 149 -17.91 -0.59 -19.75
C GLU A 149 -18.48 -0.18 -21.11
N LEU A 150 -18.32 1.10 -21.49
CA LEU A 150 -19.05 1.69 -22.62
C LEU A 150 -18.15 2.00 -23.83
N SER A 151 -16.83 1.97 -23.70
CA SER A 151 -15.93 2.49 -24.74
C SER A 151 -15.38 1.40 -25.68
N PRO A 152 -15.54 1.54 -27.01
CA PRO A 152 -14.80 0.77 -28.01
C PRO A 152 -13.42 1.38 -28.35
N THR A 153 -12.97 2.40 -27.60
CA THR A 153 -11.71 3.11 -27.89
C THR A 153 -10.46 2.37 -27.41
N SER A 154 -9.30 2.81 -27.91
CA SER A 154 -7.99 2.27 -27.53
C SER A 154 -7.81 2.21 -26.02
N LYS A 155 -7.59 0.99 -25.50
CA LYS A 155 -7.33 0.70 -24.08
C LYS A 155 -6.18 1.53 -23.50
N VAL A 156 -5.30 2.07 -24.35
CA VAL A 156 -4.11 2.83 -23.99
C VAL A 156 -4.45 4.01 -23.05
N ASN A 157 -5.56 4.71 -23.28
CA ASN A 157 -5.90 5.92 -22.52
C ASN A 157 -6.76 5.64 -21.27
N LEU A 158 -7.19 4.39 -21.06
CA LEU A 158 -7.96 4.03 -19.87
C LEU A 158 -7.08 4.09 -18.63
N LEU A 159 -7.61 4.62 -17.52
CA LEU A 159 -6.86 4.97 -16.31
C LEU A 159 -5.87 3.88 -15.88
N PHE A 160 -6.36 2.67 -15.64
CA PHE A 160 -5.52 1.57 -15.16
C PHE A 160 -4.48 1.09 -16.18
N HIS A 161 -4.77 1.09 -17.48
CA HIS A 161 -3.78 0.72 -18.50
C HIS A 161 -2.70 1.80 -18.64
N PHE A 162 -3.10 3.08 -18.61
CA PHE A 162 -2.15 4.21 -18.56
C PHE A 162 -1.24 4.10 -17.32
N ALA A 163 -1.85 3.96 -16.14
CA ALA A 163 -1.12 3.92 -14.88
C ALA A 163 -0.22 2.69 -14.78
N GLN A 164 -0.67 1.52 -15.25
CA GLN A 164 0.14 0.30 -15.30
C GLN A 164 1.40 0.49 -16.16
N ARG A 165 1.28 1.05 -17.37
CA ARG A 165 2.44 1.35 -18.22
C ARG A 165 3.39 2.34 -17.54
N LYS A 166 2.84 3.37 -16.90
CA LYS A 166 3.65 4.38 -16.20
C LYS A 166 4.42 3.77 -15.03
N MET A 167 3.78 2.90 -14.25
CA MET A 167 4.44 2.17 -13.16
C MET A 167 5.50 1.20 -13.70
N ALA A 168 5.22 0.47 -14.77
CA ALA A 168 6.19 -0.42 -15.41
C ALA A 168 7.44 0.33 -15.91
N GLU A 169 7.27 1.51 -16.53
CA GLU A 169 8.37 2.39 -16.94
C GLU A 169 9.25 2.78 -15.75
N ARG A 170 8.65 3.28 -14.67
CA ARG A 170 9.39 3.69 -13.47
C ARG A 170 10.12 2.54 -12.80
N TRP A 171 9.48 1.38 -12.68
CA TRP A 171 10.10 0.19 -12.08
C TRP A 171 11.23 -0.38 -12.95
N SER A 172 11.08 -0.37 -14.27
CA SER A 172 12.14 -0.77 -15.19
C SER A 172 13.39 0.09 -15.02
N ARG A 173 13.22 1.42 -15.01
CA ARG A 173 14.32 2.38 -14.82
C ARG A 173 14.99 2.22 -13.46
N LEU A 174 14.22 2.09 -12.38
CA LEU A 174 14.79 1.89 -11.04
C LEU A 174 15.56 0.56 -10.94
N ARG A 175 15.00 -0.54 -11.46
CA ARG A 175 15.69 -1.84 -11.44
C ARG A 175 16.99 -1.81 -12.23
N ALA A 176 17.03 -1.13 -13.36
CA ALA A 176 18.27 -0.95 -14.14
C ALA A 176 19.36 -0.22 -13.34
N VAL A 177 19.00 0.84 -12.60
CA VAL A 177 19.96 1.56 -11.74
C VAL A 177 20.41 0.73 -10.55
N VAL A 178 19.50 0.00 -9.89
CA VAL A 178 19.86 -0.87 -8.76
C VAL A 178 20.77 -2.01 -9.21
N ALA A 179 20.53 -2.59 -10.38
CA ALA A 179 21.34 -3.68 -10.92
C ALA A 179 22.81 -3.28 -11.18
N THR A 180 23.08 -2.01 -11.49
CA THR A 180 24.44 -1.51 -11.74
C THR A 180 25.12 -0.94 -10.49
N SER A 181 24.38 -0.70 -9.41
CA SER A 181 24.89 -0.05 -8.20
C SER A 181 25.77 -0.96 -7.35
N GLY A 182 25.48 -2.27 -7.30
CA GLY A 182 26.22 -3.25 -6.47
C GLY A 182 25.99 -3.16 -4.96
N ILE A 183 25.48 -2.02 -4.46
CA ILE A 183 25.23 -1.79 -3.02
C ILE A 183 23.74 -1.80 -2.64
N PHE A 184 22.84 -1.98 -3.60
CA PHE A 184 21.40 -1.95 -3.36
C PHE A 184 20.72 -3.23 -3.84
N SER A 185 19.60 -3.59 -3.20
CA SER A 185 18.68 -4.61 -3.70
C SER A 185 17.22 -4.18 -3.58
N LEU A 186 16.38 -4.74 -4.44
CA LEU A 186 14.93 -4.58 -4.45
C LEU A 186 14.26 -5.97 -4.31
N PRO A 187 12.99 -6.03 -3.86
CA PRO A 187 12.22 -7.25 -3.95
C PRO A 187 12.16 -7.79 -5.38
N ASP A 188 12.11 -9.11 -5.47
CA ASP A 188 12.02 -9.81 -6.75
C ASP A 188 10.78 -9.39 -7.54
N LYS A 189 10.90 -9.49 -8.85
CA LYS A 189 9.82 -9.17 -9.77
C LYS A 189 8.77 -10.29 -9.70
N LEU A 190 7.61 -9.98 -9.11
CA LEU A 190 6.47 -10.89 -9.10
C LEU A 190 5.65 -10.70 -10.38
N SER A 191 5.38 -11.79 -11.11
CA SER A 191 4.50 -11.78 -12.28
C SER A 191 3.45 -12.87 -12.16
N SER A 192 2.22 -12.55 -12.56
CA SER A 192 1.10 -13.50 -12.54
C SER A 192 0.11 -13.15 -13.64
N TYR A 193 -0.72 -14.11 -14.01
CA TYR A 193 -1.87 -13.86 -14.88
C TYR A 193 -2.85 -12.91 -14.18
N CYS A 194 -3.23 -11.84 -14.85
CA CYS A 194 -4.15 -10.82 -14.35
C CYS A 194 -5.52 -11.01 -15.01
N MET A 195 -6.54 -11.30 -14.21
CA MET A 195 -7.92 -11.46 -14.68
C MET A 195 -8.51 -10.18 -15.26
N PHE A 196 -8.01 -9.01 -14.84
CA PHE A 196 -8.42 -7.72 -15.39
C PHE A 196 -7.79 -7.45 -16.76
N ALA A 197 -6.46 -7.58 -16.87
CA ALA A 197 -5.75 -7.30 -18.12
C ALA A 197 -5.85 -8.43 -19.15
N LYS A 198 -6.18 -9.66 -18.71
CA LYS A 198 -6.22 -10.89 -19.51
C LYS A 198 -4.87 -11.33 -20.07
N GLU A 199 -3.79 -10.97 -19.38
CA GLU A 199 -2.42 -11.31 -19.75
C GLU A 199 -1.56 -11.48 -18.50
N VAL A 200 -0.33 -11.97 -18.67
CA VAL A 200 0.67 -12.02 -17.59
C VAL A 200 1.26 -10.63 -17.42
N VAL A 201 1.06 -10.06 -16.24
CA VAL A 201 1.61 -8.74 -15.89
C VAL A 201 2.48 -8.85 -14.65
N SER A 202 3.38 -7.89 -14.49
CA SER A 202 4.27 -7.82 -13.33
C SER A 202 3.73 -6.83 -12.31
N ALA A 203 3.87 -7.17 -11.02
CA ALA A 203 3.59 -6.26 -9.93
C ALA A 203 4.60 -5.11 -9.93
N ASN A 204 4.06 -3.90 -9.91
CA ASN A 204 4.81 -2.64 -9.91
C ASN A 204 4.25 -1.77 -8.77
N PRO A 205 4.57 -2.10 -7.50
CA PRO A 205 3.94 -1.48 -6.35
C PRO A 205 4.22 0.03 -6.28
N PRO A 206 3.39 0.78 -5.55
CA PRO A 206 3.50 2.24 -5.43
C PRO A 206 4.75 2.70 -4.65
N PHE A 207 5.46 1.77 -4.02
CA PHE A 207 6.68 2.06 -3.27
C PHE A 207 7.79 1.09 -3.64
N ALA A 208 9.01 1.62 -3.76
CA ALA A 208 10.21 0.82 -3.78
C ALA A 208 10.64 0.52 -2.34
N TRP A 209 10.92 -0.75 -2.07
CA TRP A 209 11.45 -1.21 -0.79
C TRP A 209 12.93 -1.52 -0.95
N LEU A 210 13.75 -0.51 -0.77
CA LEU A 210 15.16 -0.55 -1.17
C LEU A 210 16.03 -0.92 0.03
N ARG A 211 16.84 -1.97 -0.10
CA ARG A 211 17.83 -2.38 0.90
C ARG A 211 19.22 -1.92 0.51
N CYS A 212 20.01 -1.50 1.50
CA CYS A 212 21.42 -1.13 1.37
C CYS A 212 22.33 -2.23 1.93
N HIS A 213 23.33 -2.61 1.14
CA HIS A 213 24.38 -3.58 1.45
C HIS A 213 25.76 -2.93 1.59
N LYS A 214 25.83 -1.60 1.52
CA LYS A 214 27.10 -0.89 1.66
C LYS A 214 27.66 -1.03 3.08
N ASP A 215 28.94 -1.36 3.18
CA ASP A 215 29.66 -1.40 4.45
C ASP A 215 29.73 0.00 5.08
N GLY A 216 29.59 0.06 6.41
CA GLY A 216 29.57 1.32 7.16
C GLY A 216 28.27 2.12 7.08
N VAL A 217 27.23 1.61 6.38
CA VAL A 217 25.90 2.24 6.34
C VAL A 217 24.91 1.41 7.16
N GLU A 218 24.73 1.78 8.42
CA GLU A 218 23.71 1.17 9.29
C GLU A 218 22.35 1.89 9.21
N ASP A 219 22.36 3.22 9.23
CA ASP A 219 21.15 4.05 9.08
C ASP A 219 20.98 4.49 7.62
N PHE A 220 20.25 3.69 6.85
CA PHE A 220 20.06 3.95 5.43
C PHE A 220 19.15 5.17 5.16
N GLU A 221 18.20 5.46 6.06
CA GLU A 221 17.34 6.63 5.93
C GLU A 221 18.16 7.92 6.08
N SER A 222 19.03 8.00 7.09
CA SER A 222 19.93 9.15 7.29
C SER A 222 20.95 9.28 6.16
N PHE A 223 21.54 8.17 5.70
CA PHE A 223 22.45 8.16 4.55
C PHE A 223 21.81 8.78 3.30
N LEU A 224 20.57 8.39 2.96
CA LEU A 224 19.86 8.96 1.82
C LEU A 224 19.45 10.42 2.04
N ARG A 225 19.09 10.80 3.28
CA ARG A 225 18.72 12.17 3.64
C ARG A 225 19.86 13.17 3.39
N GLU A 226 21.10 12.81 3.71
CA GLU A 226 22.30 13.61 3.40
C GLU A 226 22.46 13.87 1.90
N ARG A 227 22.01 12.92 1.08
CA ARG A 227 21.99 13.00 -0.39
C ARG A 227 20.70 13.61 -0.93
N LYS A 228 19.92 14.27 -0.07
CA LYS A 228 18.65 14.94 -0.37
C LYS A 228 17.57 13.99 -0.89
N ILE A 229 17.65 12.69 -0.59
CA ILE A 229 16.59 11.72 -0.90
C ILE A 229 15.83 11.45 0.41
N ILE A 230 14.62 12.01 0.54
CA ILE A 230 13.78 11.82 1.74
C ILE A 230 12.99 10.53 1.58
N THR A 231 13.11 9.63 2.55
CA THR A 231 12.48 8.30 2.53
C THR A 231 11.77 8.03 3.86
N ARG A 232 11.27 6.81 4.06
CA ARG A 232 10.89 6.32 5.39
C ARG A 232 11.69 5.05 5.71
N GLY A 233 12.47 5.07 6.79
CA GLY A 233 13.32 3.97 7.20
C GLY A 233 12.57 2.77 7.77
N GLY A 234 13.20 1.60 7.69
CA GLY A 234 12.62 0.30 7.99
C GLY A 234 12.19 0.08 9.43
N SER A 235 12.86 0.75 10.38
CA SER A 235 12.47 0.74 11.80
C SER A 235 11.02 1.16 12.02
N LYS A 236 10.51 2.10 11.22
CA LYS A 236 9.11 2.55 11.28
C LYS A 236 8.12 1.46 10.84
N PHE A 237 8.57 0.48 10.06
CA PHE A 237 7.77 -0.63 9.53
C PHE A 237 8.00 -1.93 10.32
N GLY A 238 8.74 -1.88 11.44
CA GLY A 238 9.02 -3.05 12.29
C GLY A 238 10.19 -3.91 11.82
N VAL A 239 11.12 -3.37 11.01
CA VAL A 239 12.31 -4.10 10.53
C VAL A 239 13.60 -3.28 10.71
N ASP A 240 14.74 -3.80 10.26
CA ASP A 240 16.05 -3.15 10.40
C ASP A 240 16.18 -1.79 9.67
N GLN A 241 17.23 -1.04 10.00
CA GLN A 241 17.48 0.31 9.46
C GLN A 241 18.18 0.33 8.10
N ARG A 242 18.55 -0.84 7.57
CA ARG A 242 19.23 -0.95 6.26
C ARG A 242 18.24 -1.02 5.09
N VAL A 243 16.96 -0.75 5.34
CA VAL A 243 15.92 -0.72 4.31
C VAL A 243 15.07 0.54 4.43
N VAL A 244 14.61 1.06 3.29
CA VAL A 244 13.78 2.25 3.22
C VAL A 244 12.62 2.07 2.24
N ARG A 245 11.52 2.76 2.49
CA ARG A 245 10.40 2.91 1.57
C ARG A 245 10.51 4.23 0.80
N ILE A 246 10.51 4.15 -0.53
CA ILE A 246 10.56 5.29 -1.45
C ILE A 246 9.28 5.34 -2.29
N SER A 247 8.69 6.52 -2.48
CA SER A 247 7.49 6.69 -3.32
C SER A 247 7.83 6.55 -4.80
N MET A 248 7.05 5.73 -5.51
CA MET A 248 7.09 5.59 -6.97
C MET A 248 5.95 6.37 -7.65
N LEU A 249 5.18 7.15 -6.89
CA LEU A 249 3.95 7.83 -7.35
C LEU A 249 4.08 9.34 -7.49
N ASP A 250 5.28 9.90 -7.30
CA ASP A 250 5.48 11.35 -7.37
C ASP A 250 5.40 11.87 -8.82
N THR A 251 5.64 13.16 -9.07
CA THR A 251 5.74 13.69 -10.44
C THR A 251 6.91 13.07 -11.21
N ASP A 252 6.90 13.21 -12.54
CA ASP A 252 7.99 12.70 -13.37
C ASP A 252 9.31 13.43 -13.10
N GLU A 253 9.25 14.73 -12.80
CA GLU A 253 10.41 15.55 -12.44
C GLU A 253 11.04 15.03 -11.14
N ALA A 254 10.24 14.83 -10.10
CA ALA A 254 10.71 14.30 -8.82
C ALA A 254 11.28 12.89 -8.98
N PHE A 255 10.62 12.03 -9.76
CA PHE A 255 11.12 10.69 -10.06
C PHE A 255 12.45 10.71 -10.82
N ASN A 256 12.60 11.59 -11.82
CA ASN A 256 13.83 11.73 -12.59
C ASN A 256 15.00 12.21 -11.73
N VAL A 257 14.75 13.19 -10.85
CA VAL A 257 15.74 13.66 -9.86
C VAL A 257 16.16 12.52 -8.92
N PHE A 258 15.21 11.73 -8.44
CA PHE A 258 15.49 10.56 -7.61
C PHE A 258 16.38 9.55 -8.34
N ILE A 259 16.03 9.19 -9.59
CA ILE A 259 16.82 8.27 -10.41
C ILE A 259 18.24 8.81 -10.65
N GLY A 260 18.40 10.09 -10.94
CA GLY A 260 19.73 10.70 -11.09
C GLY A 260 20.55 10.59 -9.81
N ARG A 261 19.96 10.93 -8.65
CA ARG A 261 20.64 10.90 -7.36
C ARG A 261 20.98 9.49 -6.89
N ILE A 262 20.14 8.49 -7.17
CA ILE A 262 20.41 7.11 -6.74
C ILE A 262 21.45 6.42 -7.65
N THR A 263 21.46 6.74 -8.94
CA THR A 263 22.55 6.34 -9.87
C THR A 263 23.90 6.94 -9.42
N SER A 264 23.82 8.12 -8.80
CA SER A 264 24.81 8.75 -7.93
C SER A 264 25.67 7.88 -7.04
N LEU A 265 25.01 6.87 -6.45
CA LEU A 265 25.46 6.23 -5.23
C LEU A 265 26.21 4.95 -5.57
N LYS A 266 27.46 4.92 -5.11
CA LYS A 266 28.35 3.77 -5.11
C LYS A 266 28.65 3.39 -3.66
#